data_AF-A0A7W8XI82-F1
#
_entry.id   AF-A0A7W8XI82-F1
#
_cell.length_a   1.000
_cell.length_b   1.000
_cell.length_c   1.000
_cell.angle_alpha   90.00
_cell.angle_beta   90.00
_cell.angle_gamma   90.00
#
_symmetry.space_group_name_H-M   'P 1'
#
loop_
_entity.id
_entity.type
_entity.pdbx_description
1 polymer ?
#
loop_
_entity_poly.entity_id
_entity_poly.type
_entity_poly.pdbx_seq_one_letter_code
_entity_poly.pdbx_strand_id
1 'polypeptide(L)' 'MNYVYLKRLYAKRAELEAKLELHDARYCFGEEEVDDGTDSDLRQRLSEVSDEIAALENRAANPWR' A
#
# COMPACT_ATOMS: atom_id res chain seq x y z
N MET A 1 5.08 -19.41 -9.48
CA MET A 1 4.45 -18.13 -9.09
C MET A 1 3.60 -18.37 -7.84
N ASN A 2 3.87 -17.70 -6.72
CA ASN A 2 3.08 -17.89 -5.50
C ASN A 2 1.83 -16.99 -5.52
N TYR A 3 0.77 -17.47 -6.20
CA TYR A 3 -0.50 -16.73 -6.33
C TYR A 3 -1.18 -16.44 -4.98
N VAL A 4 -0.96 -17.29 -3.97
CA VAL A 4 -1.47 -17.07 -2.62
C VAL A 4 -0.78 -15.88 -1.96
N TYR A 5 0.54 -15.76 -2.16
CA TYR A 5 1.32 -14.62 -1.67
C TYR A 5 0.93 -13.32 -2.37
N LEU A 6 0.78 -13.34 -3.70
CA LEU A 6 0.33 -12.18 -4.47
C LEU A 6 -1.06 -11.70 -4.00
N LYS A 7 -1.99 -12.63 -3.76
CA LYS A 7 -3.32 -12.31 -3.21
C LYS A 7 -3.23 -11.66 -1.83
N ARG A 8 -2.30 -12.11 -0.97
CA ARG A 8 -2.07 -11.50 0.35
C ARG A 8 -1.51 -10.08 0.23
N LEU A 9 -0.63 -9.82 -0.74
CA LEU A 9 -0.12 -8.47 -1.00
C LEU A 9 -1.22 -7.52 -1.44
N TYR A 10 -2.12 -7.94 -2.34
CA TYR A 10 -3.28 -7.13 -2.72
C TYR A 10 -4.20 -6.85 -1.52
N ALA A 11 -4.46 -7.85 -0.68
CA ALA A 11 -5.26 -7.65 0.53
C ALA A 11 -4.59 -6.64 1.49
N LYS A 12 -3.28 -6.74 1.67
CA LYS A 12 -2.49 -5.80 2.49
C LYS A 12 -2.50 -4.38 1.92
N ARG A 13 -2.41 -4.24 0.59
CA ARG A 13 -2.51 -2.95 -0.09
C ARG A 13 -3.87 -2.29 0.15
N ALA A 14 -4.96 -3.04 -0.05
CA ALA A 14 -6.31 -2.53 0.18
C ALA A 14 -6.55 -2.12 1.64
N GLU A 15 -5.97 -2.86 2.60
CA GLU A 15 -6.03 -2.49 4.02
C GLU A 15 -5.30 -1.16 4.30
N LEU A 16 -4.14 -0.93 3.67
CA LEU A 16 -3.39 0.32 3.81
C LEU A 16 -4.12 1.50 3.16
N GLU A 17 -4.70 1.31 1.97
CA GLU A 17 -5.50 2.32 1.27
C GLU A 17 -6.73 2.73 2.13
N ALA A 18 -7.43 1.76 2.72
CA ALA A 18 -8.55 2.05 3.62
C ALA A 18 -8.12 2.80 4.89
N LYS A 19 -6.93 2.50 5.44
CA LYS A 19 -6.38 3.25 6.59
C LYS A 19 -6.06 4.69 6.22
N LEU A 20 -5.49 4.91 5.04
CA LEU A 20 -5.17 6.24 4.54
C LEU A 20 -6.44 7.05 4.28
N GLU A 21 -7.47 6.44 3.68
CA GLU A 21 -8.77 7.09 3.47
C GLU A 21 -9.44 7.49 4.80
N LEU A 22 -9.39 6.62 5.81
CA LEU A 22 -9.89 6.93 7.15
C LEU A 22 -9.07 8.04 7.83
N HIS A 23 -7.76 8.08 7.59
CA HIS A 23 -6.89 9.15 8.08
C HIS A 23 -7.26 10.48 7.42
N ASP A 24 -7.30 10.54 6.09
CA ASP A 24 -7.67 11.73 5.31
C ASP A 24 -9.06 12.27 5.71
N ALA A 25 -10.04 11.39 5.94
CA ALA A 25 -11.37 11.77 6.39
C ALA A 25 -11.39 12.38 7.79
N ARG A 26 -10.49 11.97 8.70
CA ARG A 26 -10.37 12.51 10.06
C ARG A 26 -9.72 13.90 10.07
N TYR A 27 -8.75 14.14 9.19
CA TYR A 27 -8.05 15.42 9.09
C TYR A 27 -8.78 16.46 8.22
N CYS A 28 -9.95 16.12 7.67
CA CYS A 28 -10.73 16.99 6.79
C CYS A 28 -11.38 18.20 7.50
N PHE A 29 -11.39 18.26 8.84
CA PHE A 29 -12.18 19.24 9.62
C PHE A 29 -11.46 19.93 10.81
N GLY A 30 -10.14 19.88 10.98
CA GLY A 30 -9.50 20.42 12.20
C GLY A 30 -8.11 21.03 12.01
N GLU A 31 -7.88 22.15 12.71
CA GLU A 31 -6.69 23.02 12.74
C GLU A 31 -5.41 22.26 13.11
N GLU A 32 -4.36 22.40 12.29
CA GLU A 32 -2.93 22.15 12.55
C GLU A 32 -2.59 21.11 13.64
N GLU A 33 -3.14 19.90 13.53
CA GLU A 33 -2.61 18.75 14.25
C GLU A 33 -1.36 18.29 13.48
N VAL A 34 -0.21 18.35 14.16
CA VAL A 34 1.10 17.93 13.64
C VAL A 34 0.96 16.54 13.04
N ASP A 35 1.25 16.40 11.74
CA ASP A 35 1.37 15.09 11.08
C ASP A 35 2.34 14.24 11.92
N ASP A 36 1.79 13.24 12.61
CA ASP A 36 2.55 12.35 13.50
C ASP A 36 3.41 11.35 12.69
N GLY A 37 3.41 11.50 11.36
CA GLY A 37 4.12 10.67 10.41
C GLY A 37 3.29 9.48 9.92
N THR A 38 2.03 9.35 10.36
CA THR A 38 1.16 8.23 9.98
C THR A 38 0.85 8.23 8.48
N ASP A 39 0.56 9.39 7.86
CA ASP A 39 0.33 9.46 6.41
C ASP A 39 1.59 9.03 5.63
N SER A 40 2.74 9.58 6.03
CA SER A 40 4.03 9.24 5.42
C SER A 40 4.39 7.75 5.54
N ASP A 41 4.21 7.13 6.72
CA ASP A 41 4.43 5.68 6.91
C ASP A 41 3.49 4.83 6.05
N LEU A 42 2.20 5.20 6.03
CA LEU A 42 1.19 4.49 5.24
C LEU A 42 1.52 4.56 3.74
N ARG A 43 1.88 5.74 3.23
CA ARG A 43 2.28 5.92 1.83
C ARG A 43 3.56 5.17 1.49
N GLN A 44 4.56 5.20 2.37
CA GLN A 44 5.80 4.45 2.17
C GLN A 44 5.52 2.96 2.07
N ARG A 45 4.77 2.41 3.02
CA ARG A 45 4.39 0.98 3.02
C ARG A 45 3.53 0.61 1.82
N LEU A 46 2.71 1.54 1.33
CA LEU A 46 1.93 1.34 0.11
C LEU A 46 2.84 1.22 -1.12
N SER A 47 3.87 2.08 -1.20
CA SER A 47 4.88 2.04 -2.26
C SER A 47 5.61 0.71 -2.25
N GLU A 48 6.12 0.29 -1.09
CA GLU A 48 6.85 -0.98 -0.94
C GLU A 48 6.03 -2.19 -1.38
N VAL A 49 4.76 -2.26 -0.95
CA VAL A 49 3.85 -3.35 -1.35
C VAL A 49 3.53 -3.29 -2.85
N SER A 50 3.38 -2.09 -3.41
CA SER A 50 3.09 -1.93 -4.84
C SER A 50 4.28 -2.32 -5.72
N ASP A 51 5.49 -1.96 -5.32
CA ASP A 51 6.73 -2.36 -6.00
C ASP A 51 6.92 -3.88 -5.96
N GLU A 52 6.61 -4.51 -4.82
CA GLU A 52 6.68 -5.96 -4.69
C GLU A 52 5.65 -6.67 -5.59
N ILE A 53 4.42 -6.18 -5.64
CA ILE A 53 3.39 -6.67 -6.56
C ILE A 53 3.88 -6.56 -8.00
N ALA A 54 4.37 -5.39 -8.42
CA ALA A 54 4.86 -5.16 -9.77
C ALA A 54 6.04 -6.09 -10.12
N ALA A 55 6.97 -6.30 -9.19
CA ALA A 55 8.09 -7.22 -9.38
C ALA A 55 7.63 -8.67 -9.54
N LEU A 56 6.64 -9.10 -8.75
CA LEU A 56 6.05 -10.43 -8.88
C LEU A 56 5.33 -10.58 -10.21
N GLU A 57 4.43 -9.66 -10.56
CA GLU A 57 3.68 -9.68 -11.81
C GLU A 57 4.58 -9.68 -13.04
N ASN A 58 5.66 -8.89 -13.03
CA ASN A 58 6.64 -8.87 -14.11
C ASN A 58 7.36 -10.23 -14.25
N ARG A 59 7.65 -10.92 -13.14
CA ARG A 59 8.17 -12.29 -13.16
C ARG A 59 7.16 -13.32 -13.67
N ALA A 60 5.86 -13.14 -13.44
CA ALA A 60 4.83 -13.98 -14.08
C ALA A 60 4.74 -13.73 -15.59
N ALA A 61 4.74 -12.45 -15.97
CA ALA A 61 4.57 -12.04 -17.36
C ALA A 61 5.80 -12.38 -18.21
N ASN A 62 6.99 -12.47 -17.59
CA ASN A 62 8.23 -12.77 -18.27
C ASN A 62 9.01 -13.92 -17.61
N PRO A 63 8.56 -15.18 -17.79
CA PRO A 63 9.14 -16.34 -17.12
C PRO A 63 10.53 -16.75 -17.64
N TRP A 64 11.02 -16.13 -18.71
CA TRP A 64 12.29 -16.47 -19.38
C TRP A 64 13.37 -15.38 -19.26
N ARG A 65 13.16 -14.38 -18.39
CA ARG A 65 14.11 -13.29 -18.15
C ARG A 65 15.03 -13.55 -16.97
#